data_AF-A0A920FJQ4-F1
#
_entry.id   AF-A0A920FJQ4-F1
#
_cell.length_a   1.000
_cell.length_b   1.000
_cell.length_c   1.000
_cell.angle_alpha   90.00
_cell.angle_beta   90.00
_cell.angle_gamma   90.00
#
_symmetry.space_group_name_H-M   'P 1'
#
loop_
_entity.id
_entity.type
_entity.pdbx_description
1 polymer ?
#
loop_
_entity_poly.entity_id
_entity_poly.type
_entity_poly.pdbx_seq_one_letter_code
_entity_poly.pdbx_strand_id
1 'polypeptide(L)'
;MNKLIRPILFSFFVILTTNVFSIERDSLRVKKERIFEVFETFGLNSTYSDISPVFFNTELVFCSNREWNKNTYGMSDWSETNHYNIFRSSVNFTTVDSVAFEKVKIFNHFLVSHLNVGPITFDKAFKNAVYVENEYVGKNKRNGDNNLNVQLYSLY
;
A
#
# COMPACT_ATOMS: atom_id res chain seq x y z
N MET A 1 47.89 -48.95 -2.74
CA MET A 1 46.89 -48.32 -3.63
C MET A 1 46.84 -46.83 -3.32
N ASN A 2 47.09 -45.99 -4.33
CA ASN A 2 47.93 -44.78 -4.23
C ASN A 2 47.33 -43.61 -3.43
N LYS A 3 48.12 -43.06 -2.49
CA LYS A 3 47.82 -41.82 -1.74
C LYS A 3 47.54 -40.61 -2.65
N LEU A 4 47.96 -40.66 -3.92
CA LEU A 4 47.67 -39.64 -4.93
C LEU A 4 46.24 -39.67 -5.49
N ILE A 5 45.55 -40.82 -5.45
CA ILE A 5 44.22 -40.98 -6.06
C ILE A 5 43.13 -40.35 -5.20
N ARG A 6 43.33 -40.34 -3.88
CA ARG A 6 42.38 -39.81 -2.89
C ARG A 6 42.12 -38.30 -3.01
N PRO A 7 43.13 -37.42 -3.18
CA PRO A 7 42.88 -35.99 -3.41
C PRO A 7 42.24 -35.73 -4.76
N ILE A 8 42.56 -36.51 -5.80
CA ILE A 8 41.98 -36.36 -7.15
C ILE A 8 40.47 -36.66 -7.13
N LEU A 9 40.06 -37.76 -6.48
CA LEU A 9 38.64 -38.09 -6.30
C LEU A 9 37.90 -37.04 -5.46
N PHE A 10 38.56 -36.48 -4.45
CA PHE A 10 37.96 -35.42 -3.62
C PHE A 10 37.76 -34.13 -4.41
N SER A 11 38.76 -33.71 -5.19
CA SER A 11 38.63 -32.55 -6.09
C SER A 11 37.55 -32.77 -7.15
N PHE A 12 37.43 -33.98 -7.71
CA PHE A 12 36.38 -34.30 -8.67
C PHE A 12 34.98 -34.23 -8.04
N PHE A 13 34.83 -34.71 -6.80
CA PHE A 13 33.58 -34.64 -6.05
C PHE A 13 33.19 -33.20 -5.73
N VAL A 14 34.14 -32.35 -5.32
CA VAL A 14 33.89 -30.93 -5.05
C VAL A 14 33.43 -30.20 -6.32
N ILE A 15 34.11 -30.41 -7.45
CA ILE A 15 33.71 -29.81 -8.75
C ILE A 15 32.32 -30.27 -9.18
N LEU A 16 31.98 -31.54 -8.96
CA LEU A 16 30.65 -32.06 -9.29
C LEU A 16 29.58 -31.38 -8.42
N THR A 17 29.83 -31.18 -7.13
CA THR A 17 28.87 -30.52 -6.23
C THR A 17 28.67 -29.04 -6.51
N THR A 18 29.70 -28.30 -6.98
CA THR A 18 29.54 -26.88 -7.32
C THR A 18 28.75 -26.66 -8.60
N ASN A 19 28.77 -27.60 -9.55
CA ASN A 19 28.00 -27.50 -10.79
C ASN A 19 26.51 -27.87 -10.63
N VAL A 20 26.14 -28.62 -9.58
CA VAL A 20 24.73 -28.99 -9.30
C VAL A 20 23.93 -27.81 -8.73
N PHE A 21 24.59 -26.83 -8.11
CA PHE A 21 23.94 -25.66 -7.51
C PHE A 21 23.85 -24.43 -8.42
N SER A 22 24.30 -24.52 -9.68
CA SER A 22 24.29 -23.38 -10.63
C SER A 22 23.24 -23.49 -11.74
N ILE A 23 22.24 -24.36 -11.60
CA ILE A 23 21.06 -24.31 -12.46
C ILE A 23 20.19 -23.17 -11.96
N GLU A 24 20.58 -21.95 -12.33
CA GLU A 24 19.74 -20.78 -12.30
C GLU A 24 18.52 -21.14 -13.16
N ARG A 25 17.41 -21.44 -12.49
CA ARG A 25 16.14 -21.66 -13.16
C ARG A 25 15.79 -20.33 -13.79
N ASP A 26 16.08 -20.24 -15.08
CA ASP A 26 15.71 -19.14 -15.94
C ASP A 26 14.18 -19.07 -15.93
N SER A 27 13.63 -18.41 -14.91
CA SER A 27 12.23 -18.12 -14.87
C SER A 27 12.04 -17.20 -16.05
N LEU A 28 11.37 -17.69 -17.08
CA LEU A 28 10.76 -16.89 -18.13
C LEU A 28 9.84 -15.89 -17.45
N ARG A 29 10.41 -14.83 -16.88
CA ARG A 29 9.76 -13.58 -16.55
C ARG A 29 9.50 -12.95 -17.90
N VAL A 30 8.47 -13.48 -18.58
CA VAL A 30 7.76 -12.73 -19.59
C VAL A 30 7.24 -11.53 -18.83
N LYS A 31 8.02 -10.44 -18.87
CA LYS A 31 7.59 -9.12 -18.44
C LYS A 31 6.51 -8.75 -19.44
N LYS A 32 5.30 -9.23 -19.17
CA LYS A 32 4.12 -8.86 -19.93
C LYS A 32 3.90 -7.39 -19.58
N GLU A 33 4.54 -6.53 -20.36
CA GLU A 33 4.31 -5.08 -20.29
C GLU A 33 2.84 -4.91 -20.61
N ARG A 34 2.02 -4.78 -19.56
CA ARG A 34 0.65 -4.34 -19.73
C ARG A 34 0.77 -2.92 -20.23
N ILE A 35 0.56 -2.76 -21.53
CA ILE A 35 0.26 -1.46 -22.12
C ILE A 35 -1.14 -1.13 -21.61
N PHE A 36 -1.22 -0.40 -20.50
CA PHE A 36 -2.46 0.18 -20.03
C PHE A 36 -2.47 1.64 -20.44
N GLU A 37 -3.58 2.09 -20.99
CA GLU A 37 -3.82 3.51 -21.25
C GLU A 37 -4.41 4.11 -19.96
N VAL A 38 -3.74 5.12 -19.42
CA VAL A 38 -4.25 5.86 -18.26
C VAL A 38 -5.14 6.97 -18.78
N PHE A 39 -6.43 6.86 -18.54
CA PHE A 39 -7.36 7.97 -18.75
C PHE A 39 -7.34 8.85 -17.51
N GLU A 40 -6.89 10.10 -17.67
CA GLU A 40 -7.06 11.10 -16.62
C GLU A 40 -8.56 11.29 -16.37
N THR A 41 -8.99 10.96 -15.16
CA THR A 41 -10.37 11.12 -14.73
C THR A 41 -10.39 12.23 -13.70
N PHE A 42 -11.26 13.21 -13.83
CA PHE A 42 -11.25 14.34 -12.89
C PHE A 42 -11.46 13.83 -11.45
N GLY A 43 -10.50 14.04 -10.54
CA GLY A 43 -10.57 13.54 -9.16
C GLY A 43 -10.13 12.08 -8.94
N LEU A 44 -9.77 11.35 -10.00
CA LEU A 44 -9.27 9.97 -9.99
C LEU A 44 -7.97 9.91 -10.82
N ASN A 45 -6.91 9.26 -10.33
CA ASN A 45 -5.55 9.39 -10.92
C ASN A 45 -4.96 10.80 -10.75
N SER A 46 -5.16 11.41 -9.59
CA SER A 46 -4.52 12.69 -9.30
C SER A 46 -3.00 12.54 -9.14
N THR A 47 -2.27 13.64 -8.96
CA THR A 47 -0.84 13.62 -8.62
C THR A 47 -0.55 12.97 -7.25
N TYR A 48 -1.60 12.67 -6.47
CA TYR A 48 -1.52 11.99 -5.19
C TYR A 48 -1.76 10.48 -5.36
N SER A 49 -1.32 9.71 -4.37
CA SER A 49 -1.52 8.25 -4.38
C SER A 49 -2.95 7.92 -3.96
N ASP A 50 -3.90 7.91 -4.90
CA ASP A 50 -5.29 7.57 -4.63
C ASP A 50 -5.48 6.03 -4.65
N ILE A 51 -5.60 5.43 -3.45
CA ILE A 51 -5.56 3.99 -3.22
C ILE A 51 -6.92 3.49 -2.71
N SER A 52 -7.29 2.27 -3.14
CA SER A 52 -8.48 1.54 -2.66
C SER A 52 -9.77 2.37 -2.69
N PRO A 53 -10.16 2.92 -3.86
CA PRO A 53 -11.42 3.64 -3.97
C PRO A 53 -12.61 2.70 -3.77
N VAL A 54 -13.58 3.14 -2.97
CA VAL A 54 -14.83 2.44 -2.67
C VAL A 54 -15.98 3.43 -2.84
N PHE A 55 -17.01 3.02 -3.58
CA PHE A 55 -18.25 3.80 -3.68
C PHE A 55 -19.09 3.63 -2.42
N PHE A 56 -19.53 4.74 -1.86
CA PHE A 56 -20.42 4.81 -0.71
C PHE A 56 -21.49 5.86 -0.99
N ASN A 57 -22.74 5.42 -1.22
CA ASN A 57 -23.83 6.29 -1.69
C ASN A 57 -23.44 7.05 -2.98
N THR A 58 -23.53 8.38 -2.98
CA THR A 58 -23.12 9.27 -4.07
C THR A 58 -21.70 9.81 -3.87
N GLU A 59 -20.88 9.14 -3.07
CA GLU A 59 -19.51 9.55 -2.77
C GLU A 59 -18.53 8.44 -3.17
N LEU A 60 -17.37 8.87 -3.63
CA LEU A 60 -16.20 8.02 -3.79
C LEU A 60 -15.29 8.24 -2.58
N VAL A 61 -15.05 7.19 -1.80
CA VAL A 61 -14.18 7.22 -0.62
C VAL A 61 -12.87 6.50 -0.97
N PHE A 62 -11.73 7.10 -0.66
CA PHE A 62 -10.42 6.55 -1.04
C PHE A 62 -9.33 6.99 -0.06
N CYS A 63 -8.23 6.25 -0.05
CA CYS A 63 -7.05 6.57 0.75
C CYS A 63 -6.07 7.40 -0.08
N SER A 64 -5.50 8.47 0.47
CA SER A 64 -4.55 9.32 -0.26
C SER A 64 -3.52 9.98 0.64
N ASN A 65 -2.35 10.29 0.09
CA ASN A 65 -1.30 11.07 0.77
C ASN A 65 -1.47 12.59 0.57
N ARG A 66 -2.66 13.02 0.17
CA ARG A 66 -3.01 14.44 0.00
C ARG A 66 -2.96 15.16 1.34
N GLU A 67 -2.39 16.36 1.34
CA GLU A 67 -2.43 17.26 2.50
C GLU A 67 -3.86 17.82 2.68
N TRP A 68 -4.41 17.77 3.90
CA TRP A 68 -5.69 18.41 4.21
C TRP A 68 -5.56 19.58 5.19
N ASN A 69 -4.51 19.63 6.02
CA ASN A 69 -4.30 20.73 6.97
C ASN A 69 -2.83 20.95 7.29
N LYS A 70 -2.36 22.19 7.07
CA LYS A 70 -1.00 22.66 7.38
C LYS A 70 -0.87 23.25 8.80
N ASN A 71 -1.98 23.45 9.50
CA ASN A 71 -2.05 24.13 10.80
C ASN A 71 -2.07 23.19 12.02
N THR A 72 -1.81 21.90 11.85
CA THR A 72 -1.70 20.99 13.00
C THR A 72 -0.36 21.26 13.70
N TYR A 73 -0.41 22.14 14.70
CA TYR A 73 0.69 22.61 15.55
C TYR A 73 1.75 21.53 15.83
N GLY A 74 2.95 21.71 15.26
CA GLY A 74 4.18 21.03 15.70
C GLY A 74 4.58 19.75 14.98
N MET A 75 3.94 19.37 13.87
CA MET A 75 4.37 18.22 13.07
C MET A 75 5.13 18.62 11.81
N SER A 76 6.16 17.85 11.45
CA SER A 76 6.86 17.97 10.17
C SER A 76 5.85 17.75 9.04
N ASP A 77 6.05 18.45 7.92
CA ASP A 77 5.09 18.49 6.83
C ASP A 77 4.65 17.07 6.44
N TRP A 78 3.36 16.90 6.17
CA TRP A 78 2.81 15.61 5.72
C TRP A 78 3.52 15.04 4.47
N SER A 79 4.14 15.93 3.70
CA SER A 79 5.01 15.59 2.57
C SER A 79 6.25 14.77 2.97
N GLU A 80 6.73 14.88 4.21
CA GLU A 80 7.92 14.17 4.69
C GLU A 80 7.60 12.81 5.30
N THR A 81 6.35 12.59 5.74
CA THR A 81 5.96 11.41 6.53
C THR A 81 5.27 10.30 5.73
N ASN A 82 5.08 10.48 4.41
CA ASN A 82 4.32 9.54 3.55
C ASN A 82 2.99 9.11 4.18
N HIS A 83 2.31 10.09 4.77
CA HIS A 83 1.17 9.83 5.63
C HIS A 83 -0.13 9.72 4.82
N TYR A 84 -0.94 8.70 5.13
CA TYR A 84 -2.17 8.40 4.39
C TYR A 84 -3.41 8.68 5.23
N ASN A 85 -4.41 9.28 4.58
CA ASN A 85 -5.72 9.55 5.16
C ASN A 85 -6.85 9.15 4.22
N ILE A 86 -8.04 9.06 4.80
CA ILE A 86 -9.25 8.72 4.08
C ILE A 86 -9.97 10.00 3.64
N PHE A 87 -10.15 10.09 2.33
CA PHE A 87 -10.79 11.20 1.64
C PHE A 87 -12.09 10.75 0.97
N ARG A 88 -12.93 11.74 0.66
CA ARG A 88 -14.14 11.56 -0.14
C ARG A 88 -14.28 12.62 -1.21
N SER A 89 -14.94 12.27 -2.30
CA SER A 89 -15.43 13.20 -3.31
C SER A 89 -16.85 12.83 -3.71
N SER A 90 -17.75 13.80 -3.72
CA SER A 90 -19.12 13.59 -4.22
C SER A 90 -19.06 13.34 -5.73
N VAL A 91 -19.86 12.39 -6.19
CA VAL A 91 -19.96 11.98 -7.58
C VAL A 91 -21.27 12.52 -8.15
N ASN A 92 -21.16 13.46 -9.08
CA ASN A 92 -22.27 14.11 -9.76
C ASN A 92 -22.38 13.56 -11.19
N PHE A 93 -23.47 12.83 -11.46
CA PHE A 93 -23.78 12.32 -12.79
C PHE A 93 -24.52 13.43 -13.56
N THR A 94 -23.84 14.09 -14.50
CA THR A 94 -24.43 15.22 -15.24
C THR A 94 -25.17 14.78 -16.50
N THR A 95 -24.63 13.79 -17.23
CA THR A 95 -25.26 13.15 -18.38
C THR A 95 -25.03 11.63 -18.34
N VAL A 96 -25.69 10.88 -19.23
CA VAL A 96 -25.61 9.40 -19.31
C VAL A 96 -24.16 8.90 -19.37
N ASP A 97 -23.25 9.70 -19.95
CA ASP A 97 -21.85 9.33 -20.17
C ASP A 97 -20.83 10.27 -19.47
N SER A 98 -21.28 11.17 -18.57
CA SER A 98 -20.38 12.12 -17.89
C SER A 98 -20.50 12.08 -16.38
N VAL A 99 -19.36 11.82 -15.73
CA VAL A 99 -19.21 11.80 -14.28
C VAL A 99 -18.32 12.97 -13.89
N ALA A 100 -18.85 13.86 -13.05
CA ALA A 100 -18.10 14.96 -12.45
C ALA A 100 -17.85 14.66 -10.98
N PHE A 101 -16.62 14.84 -10.53
CA PHE A 101 -16.24 14.69 -9.13
C PHE A 101 -16.15 16.06 -8.48
N GLU A 102 -16.67 16.20 -7.26
CA GLU A 102 -16.49 17.42 -6.48
C GLU A 102 -15.07 17.53 -5.92
N LYS A 103 -14.72 18.73 -5.44
CA LYS A 103 -13.46 18.94 -4.73
C LYS A 103 -13.36 17.96 -3.56
N VAL A 104 -12.24 17.26 -3.50
CA VAL A 104 -11.95 16.26 -2.46
C VAL A 104 -11.97 16.91 -1.06
N LYS A 105 -12.59 16.21 -0.12
CA LYS A 105 -12.70 16.57 1.31
C LYS A 105 -12.29 15.38 2.17
N ILE A 106 -12.01 15.61 3.44
CA ILE A 106 -11.83 14.52 4.40
C ILE A 106 -13.13 13.74 4.52
N PHE A 107 -13.01 12.41 4.60
CA PHE A 107 -14.16 11.55 4.82
C PHE A 107 -14.75 11.75 6.22
N ASN A 108 -13.95 11.59 7.26
CA ASN A 108 -14.36 11.82 8.65
C ASN A 108 -13.18 12.37 9.49
N HIS A 109 -13.42 13.43 10.26
CA HIS A 109 -12.41 14.03 11.14
C HIS A 109 -11.97 13.10 12.29
N PHE A 110 -12.80 12.13 12.70
CA PHE A 110 -12.39 11.13 13.70
C PHE A 110 -11.34 10.16 13.18
N LEU A 111 -11.23 10.02 11.86
CA LEU A 111 -10.25 9.15 11.19
C LEU A 111 -8.98 9.91 10.81
N VAL A 112 -8.88 11.18 11.23
CA VAL A 112 -7.66 11.96 11.09
C VAL A 112 -6.80 11.69 12.30
N SER A 113 -5.72 10.95 12.09
CA SER A 113 -4.78 10.51 13.11
C SER A 113 -3.37 10.98 12.78
N HIS A 114 -2.47 10.86 13.74
CA HIS A 114 -1.03 10.97 13.50
C HIS A 114 -0.44 9.70 12.86
N LEU A 115 -1.24 8.64 12.75
CA LEU A 115 -0.88 7.34 12.22
C LEU A 115 -1.55 7.13 10.86
N ASN A 116 -0.95 6.33 9.98
CA ASN A 116 -1.55 6.09 8.66
C ASN A 116 -2.90 5.40 8.81
N VAL A 117 -3.93 6.00 8.21
CA VAL A 117 -5.30 5.49 8.21
C VAL A 117 -5.73 5.18 6.78
N GLY A 118 -6.21 3.96 6.58
CA GLY A 118 -6.64 3.37 5.31
C GLY A 118 -5.92 2.05 5.01
N PRO A 119 -6.40 1.25 4.03
CA PRO A 119 -7.61 1.44 3.23
C PRO A 119 -8.91 1.28 4.05
N ILE A 120 -10.04 1.70 3.47
CA ILE A 120 -11.38 1.62 4.04
C ILE A 120 -12.33 0.84 3.13
N THR A 121 -13.29 0.16 3.71
CA THR A 121 -14.42 -0.48 3.04
C THR A 121 -15.67 -0.35 3.90
N PHE A 122 -16.82 -0.75 3.36
CA PHE A 122 -18.10 -0.70 4.05
C PHE A 122 -18.73 -2.08 4.08
N ASP A 123 -19.50 -2.36 5.11
CA ASP A 123 -20.32 -3.56 5.16
C ASP A 123 -21.42 -3.53 4.07
N LYS A 124 -22.01 -4.68 3.79
CA LYS A 124 -23.05 -4.82 2.75
C LYS A 124 -24.26 -3.90 2.99
N ALA A 125 -24.53 -3.57 4.25
CA ALA A 125 -25.64 -2.71 4.65
C ALA A 125 -25.28 -1.22 4.66
N PHE A 126 -24.03 -0.86 4.36
CA PHE A 126 -23.50 0.51 4.42
C PHE A 126 -23.67 1.20 5.79
N LYS A 127 -23.69 0.40 6.86
CA LYS A 127 -23.81 0.86 8.25
C LYS A 127 -22.47 0.94 8.96
N ASN A 128 -21.53 0.08 8.60
CA ASN A 128 -20.24 -0.03 9.28
C ASN A 128 -19.13 0.23 8.27
N ALA A 129 -18.24 1.16 8.62
CA ALA A 129 -17.01 1.39 7.89
C ALA A 129 -15.88 0.59 8.54
N VAL A 130 -15.23 -0.30 7.79
CA VAL A 130 -14.08 -1.07 8.24
C VAL A 130 -12.83 -0.46 7.62
N TYR A 131 -11.86 -0.09 8.46
CA TYR A 131 -10.64 0.55 8.00
C TYR A 131 -9.42 -0.02 8.71
N VAL A 132 -8.27 0.31 8.17
CA VAL A 132 -6.97 -0.09 8.72
C VAL A 132 -6.27 1.13 9.30
N GLU A 133 -5.64 1.00 10.45
CA GLU A 133 -4.78 2.05 11.02
C GLU A 133 -3.51 1.42 11.59
N ASN A 134 -2.40 2.13 11.45
CA ASN A 134 -1.16 1.75 12.11
C ASN A 134 -1.29 2.00 13.61
N GLU A 135 -1.07 1.00 14.45
CA GLU A 135 -1.02 1.18 15.89
C GLU A 135 0.42 1.44 16.35
N TYR A 136 0.58 2.41 17.25
CA TYR A 136 1.82 2.62 17.96
C TYR A 136 1.91 1.65 19.14
N VAL A 137 2.74 0.61 19.04
CA VAL A 137 2.99 -0.29 20.17
C VAL A 137 3.74 0.46 21.28
N GLY A 138 3.03 0.77 22.37
CA GLY A 138 3.58 1.52 23.50
C GLY A 138 4.66 0.77 24.29
N LYS A 139 5.80 1.45 24.47
CA LYS A 139 6.79 1.41 25.57
C LYS A 139 7.48 0.11 26.01
N ASN A 140 7.15 -1.07 25.48
CA ASN A 140 7.90 -2.31 25.78
C ASN A 140 8.76 -2.78 24.59
N LYS A 141 9.40 -1.85 23.88
CA LYS A 141 10.36 -2.21 22.83
C LYS A 141 11.65 -2.71 23.47
N ARG A 142 11.91 -4.01 23.32
CA ARG A 142 13.29 -4.49 23.22
C ARG A 142 13.97 -3.68 22.13
N ASN A 143 15.11 -3.06 22.44
CA ASN A 143 15.91 -2.28 21.49
C ASN A 143 16.02 -3.03 20.14
N GLY A 144 15.34 -2.54 19.10
CA GLY A 144 15.44 -3.10 17.75
C GLY A 144 14.15 -3.10 16.92
N ASP A 145 12.96 -3.25 17.52
CA ASP A 145 11.72 -3.39 16.74
C ASP A 145 11.07 -2.04 16.45
N ASN A 146 11.35 -1.46 15.29
CA ASN A 146 10.60 -0.33 14.73
C ASN A 146 9.37 -0.76 13.93
N ASN A 147 8.82 -1.93 14.23
CA ASN A 147 7.67 -2.46 13.52
C ASN A 147 6.39 -1.72 13.95
N LEU A 148 5.78 -0.99 13.01
CA LEU A 148 4.41 -0.51 13.13
C LEU A 148 3.49 -1.70 12.87
N ASN A 149 2.60 -1.99 13.82
CA ASN A 149 1.61 -3.05 13.64
C ASN A 149 0.37 -2.45 13.00
N VAL A 150 -0.14 -3.14 11.98
CA VAL A 150 -1.33 -2.72 11.26
C VAL A 150 -2.53 -3.42 11.91
N GLN A 151 -3.54 -2.64 12.33
CA GLN A 151 -4.76 -3.16 12.93
C GLN A 151 -5.99 -2.82 12.11
N LEU A 152 -7.04 -3.63 12.28
CA LEU A 152 -8.34 -3.45 11.63
C LEU A 152 -9.35 -2.91 12.63
N TYR A 153 -9.99 -1.81 12.26
CA TYR A 153 -10.95 -1.08 13.07
C TYR A 153 -12.30 -0.99 12.36
N SER A 154 -13.36 -0.74 13.13
CA SER A 154 -14.71 -0.49 12.61
C SER A 154 -15.26 0.79 13.20
N LEU A 155 -15.82 1.64 12.35
CA LEU A 155 -16.55 2.85 12.70
C LEU A 155 -18.04 2.61 12.42
N TYR A 156 -18.87 2.96 13.41
CA TYR A 156 -20.34 2.83 13.40
C TYR A 156 -21.01 4.18 13.14
#